data_AF-A0A1U7VYV6-F1
#
_entry.id   AF-A0A1U7VYV6-F1
#
_cell.length_a   1.000
_cell.length_b   1.000
_cell.length_c   1.000
_cell.angle_alpha   90.00
_cell.angle_beta   90.00
_cell.angle_gamma   90.00
#
_symmetry.space_group_name_H-M   'P 1'
#
loop_
_entity.id
_entity.type
_entity.pdbx_description
1 polymer ?
#
loop_
_entity_poly.entity_id
_entity_poly.type
_entity_poly.pdbx_seq_one_letter_code
_entity_poly.pdbx_strand_id
1 'polypeptide(L)'
;MGTIKDKYEVASKSSLMYTKSYTARIDSLKMPGGYQPPKFQQFDGKGNPKQHVAHFVKTCNNAWTYEDYLVKQLVRSLKGNAFDWYTDLEAGSIDSWDQLEQEFLNRFYSTRCTVSMVELTNTRQRKDEPVIDFINRWRNASLNCKDRLSEASGIEMCIQGMHWGLRYNLQGIKPRTFEELATHAHDMELSMASVGNEGLPIYEPLKGRDKEEVKKWSKFVPKNESKESMNVNASPLKFTTKASKNRV
;
A
#
# COMPACT_ATOMS: atom_id res chain seq x y z
N MET A 1 63.30 -50.85 18.49
CA MET A 1 63.18 -49.38 18.60
C MET A 1 61.97 -48.92 17.76
N GLY A 2 60.77 -48.98 18.33
CA GLY A 2 59.66 -48.11 17.91
C GLY A 2 59.70 -46.82 18.77
N THR A 3 58.93 -45.77 18.51
CA THR A 3 57.76 -45.68 17.61
C THR A 3 57.63 -44.25 17.09
N ILE A 4 57.04 -44.08 15.90
CA ILE A 4 56.75 -42.78 15.30
C ILE A 4 55.72 -42.04 16.18
N LYS A 5 55.96 -40.75 16.46
CA LYS A 5 54.98 -39.87 17.12
C LYS A 5 54.18 -39.13 16.05
N ASP A 6 52.96 -39.57 15.81
CA ASP A 6 52.03 -38.85 14.95
C ASP A 6 51.72 -37.47 15.52
N LYS A 7 51.76 -36.46 14.64
CA LYS A 7 51.30 -35.12 14.95
C LYS A 7 49.77 -35.15 14.92
N TYR A 8 49.15 -35.04 16.09
CA TYR A 8 47.73 -34.68 16.16
C TYR A 8 47.59 -33.23 15.70
N GLU A 9 47.28 -33.07 14.41
CA GLU A 9 46.73 -31.85 13.85
C GLU A 9 45.36 -31.62 14.50
N VAL A 10 45.34 -30.83 15.58
CA VAL A 10 44.10 -30.40 16.21
C VAL A 10 43.42 -29.43 15.26
N ALA A 11 42.60 -29.98 14.37
CA ALA A 11 41.66 -29.21 13.58
C ALA A 11 40.84 -28.35 14.54
N SER A 12 41.09 -27.04 14.50
CA SER A 12 40.36 -26.06 15.29
C SER A 12 38.88 -26.23 15.02
N LYS A 13 38.14 -26.82 15.97
CA LYS A 13 36.68 -26.81 15.95
C LYS A 13 36.27 -25.34 15.90
N SER A 14 35.84 -24.89 14.73
CA SER A 14 35.21 -23.59 14.56
C SER A 14 34.03 -23.57 15.51
N SER A 15 34.21 -22.84 16.61
CA SER A 15 33.18 -22.83 17.63
C SER A 15 32.04 -22.01 17.06
N LEU A 16 30.96 -22.69 16.69
CA LEU A 16 29.67 -22.12 16.28
C LEU A 16 29.00 -21.46 17.50
N MET A 17 29.72 -20.54 18.12
CA MET A 17 29.21 -19.68 19.18
C MET A 17 28.42 -18.58 18.52
N TYR A 18 27.19 -18.39 18.98
CA TYR A 18 26.42 -17.20 18.67
C TYR A 18 27.21 -15.96 19.10
N THR A 19 27.74 -15.23 18.12
CA THR A 19 28.39 -13.94 18.30
C THR A 19 27.33 -12.85 18.33
N LYS A 20 27.41 -11.94 19.30
CA LYS A 20 26.48 -10.82 19.41
C LYS A 20 26.73 -9.84 18.27
N SER A 21 25.66 -9.42 17.61
CA SER A 21 25.70 -8.45 16.50
C SER A 21 26.03 -7.02 16.96
N TYR A 22 25.95 -6.73 18.26
CA TYR A 22 26.28 -5.43 18.85
C TYR A 22 27.64 -5.38 19.55
N THR A 23 28.21 -4.18 19.66
CA THR A 23 29.57 -3.97 20.20
C THR A 23 29.73 -4.38 21.66
N ALA A 24 31.00 -4.61 22.06
CA ALA A 24 31.37 -4.93 23.44
C ALA A 24 31.00 -3.83 24.45
N ARG A 25 30.87 -2.55 24.03
CA ARG A 25 30.35 -1.46 24.85
C ARG A 25 28.92 -1.79 25.30
N ILE A 26 28.05 -2.05 24.32
CA ILE A 26 26.66 -2.41 24.54
C ILE A 26 26.56 -3.70 25.34
N ASP A 27 27.40 -4.71 25.04
CA ASP A 27 27.36 -5.97 25.78
C ASP A 27 27.76 -5.84 27.26
N SER A 28 28.68 -4.92 27.59
CA SER A 28 29.12 -4.66 28.97
C SER A 28 28.06 -4.01 29.86
N LEU A 29 27.00 -3.43 29.29
CA LEU A 29 25.91 -2.81 30.05
C LEU A 29 25.11 -3.84 30.84
N LYS A 30 25.02 -3.66 32.16
CA LYS A 30 24.20 -4.48 33.04
C LYS A 30 22.77 -3.93 33.09
N MET A 31 21.78 -4.81 33.01
CA MET A 31 20.38 -4.39 33.20
C MET A 31 20.19 -3.79 34.61
N PRO A 32 19.33 -2.77 34.77
CA PRO A 32 19.04 -2.18 36.08
C PRO A 32 18.57 -3.23 37.11
N GLY A 33 18.91 -3.01 38.39
CA GLY A 33 18.45 -3.87 39.48
C GLY A 33 16.93 -3.92 39.53
N GLY A 34 16.36 -5.12 39.62
CA GLY A 34 14.91 -5.34 39.61
C GLY A 34 14.26 -5.32 38.21
N TYR A 35 15.02 -5.18 37.12
CA TYR A 35 14.48 -5.25 35.77
C TYR A 35 13.74 -6.57 35.51
N GLN A 36 12.42 -6.47 35.33
CA GLN A 36 11.59 -7.55 34.81
C GLN A 36 11.38 -7.35 33.31
N PRO A 37 11.80 -8.31 32.47
CA PRO A 37 11.48 -8.32 31.06
C PRO A 37 9.99 -8.10 30.76
N PRO A 38 9.62 -7.11 29.94
CA PRO A 38 8.27 -7.03 29.42
C PRO A 38 8.02 -8.17 28.42
N LYS A 39 6.76 -8.58 28.29
CA LYS A 39 6.33 -9.43 27.17
C LYS A 39 6.22 -8.56 25.92
N PHE A 40 7.02 -8.85 24.91
CA PHE A 40 6.94 -8.21 23.61
C PHE A 40 5.92 -8.92 22.71
N GLN A 41 5.22 -8.15 21.88
CA GLN A 41 4.63 -8.70 20.65
C GLN A 41 5.78 -9.17 19.76
N GLN A 42 5.67 -10.38 19.19
CA GLN A 42 6.72 -10.93 18.34
C GLN A 42 6.46 -10.72 16.85
N PHE A 43 7.43 -10.14 16.16
CA PHE A 43 7.45 -9.86 14.73
C PHE A 43 8.16 -10.98 13.98
N ASP A 44 7.51 -11.52 12.93
CA ASP A 44 8.04 -12.60 12.06
C ASP A 44 8.64 -12.10 10.74
N GLY A 45 8.79 -10.77 10.59
CA GLY A 45 9.17 -10.13 9.33
C GLY A 45 7.98 -9.66 8.50
N LYS A 46 6.72 -9.94 8.90
CA LYS A 46 5.52 -9.56 8.15
C LYS A 46 4.76 -8.40 8.79
N GLY A 47 4.19 -7.54 7.95
CA GLY A 47 3.40 -6.39 8.35
C GLY A 47 4.19 -5.09 8.33
N ASN A 48 4.02 -4.26 9.37
CA ASN A 48 4.60 -2.92 9.41
C ASN A 48 5.73 -2.83 10.46
N PRO A 49 7.02 -2.93 10.06
CA PRO A 49 8.15 -2.79 10.97
C PRO A 49 8.18 -1.45 11.73
N LYS A 50 7.67 -0.35 11.16
CA LYS A 50 7.63 0.95 11.87
C LYS A 50 6.65 0.92 13.04
N GLN A 51 5.51 0.25 12.88
CA GLN A 51 4.58 0.02 13.98
C GLN A 51 5.20 -0.92 15.02
N HIS A 52 5.89 -1.99 14.60
CA HIS A 52 6.60 -2.88 15.51
C HIS A 52 7.64 -2.13 16.35
N VAL A 53 8.50 -1.32 15.72
CA VAL A 53 9.50 -0.50 16.41
C VAL A 53 8.83 0.47 17.40
N ALA A 54 7.80 1.21 16.98
CA ALA A 54 7.09 2.14 17.86
C ALA A 54 6.46 1.44 19.08
N HIS A 55 5.89 0.25 18.90
CA HIS A 55 5.38 -0.57 20.00
C HIS A 55 6.51 -1.09 20.90
N PHE A 56 7.59 -1.61 20.32
CA PHE A 56 8.77 -2.10 21.04
C PHE A 56 9.39 -1.01 21.92
N VAL A 57 9.70 0.16 21.36
CA VAL A 57 10.25 1.31 22.10
C VAL A 57 9.31 1.72 23.22
N LYS A 58 8.00 1.82 22.96
CA LYS A 58 7.00 2.14 23.99
C LYS A 58 6.91 1.10 25.10
N THR A 59 7.06 -0.19 24.79
CA THR A 59 7.11 -1.29 25.76
C THR A 59 8.40 -1.29 26.58
N CYS A 60 9.52 -0.83 26.00
CA CYS A 60 10.79 -0.65 26.71
C CYS A 60 10.81 0.61 27.60
N ASN A 61 10.11 1.69 27.23
CA ASN A 61 10.27 3.01 27.85
C ASN A 61 9.52 3.20 29.18
N ASN A 62 9.50 2.15 30.02
CA ASN A 62 9.08 2.26 31.41
C ASN A 62 10.27 2.78 32.26
N ALA A 63 10.32 4.11 32.38
CA ALA A 63 11.12 4.93 33.30
C ALA A 63 12.61 5.20 33.02
N TRP A 64 13.39 4.32 32.35
CA TRP A 64 14.82 4.58 32.10
C TRP A 64 15.33 3.94 30.81
N THR A 65 15.56 4.74 29.75
CA THR A 65 16.12 4.25 28.47
C THR A 65 17.40 4.99 28.07
N TYR A 66 18.54 4.38 28.36
CA TYR A 66 19.70 4.51 27.47
C TYR A 66 19.39 3.68 26.22
N GLU A 67 19.61 4.28 25.05
CA GLU A 67 19.33 3.67 23.73
C GLU A 67 20.04 2.33 23.53
N ASP A 68 21.24 2.16 24.06
CA ASP A 68 21.99 0.89 24.05
C ASP A 68 21.20 -0.28 24.68
N TYR A 69 20.26 -0.06 25.63
CA TYR A 69 19.40 -1.14 26.14
C TYR A 69 18.38 -1.62 25.10
N LEU A 70 17.91 -0.74 24.22
CA LEU A 70 16.98 -1.11 23.14
C LEU A 70 17.65 -2.09 22.18
N VAL A 71 18.92 -1.85 21.84
CA VAL A 71 19.77 -2.77 21.04
C VAL A 71 19.82 -4.18 21.66
N LYS A 72 20.02 -4.28 22.97
CA LYS A 72 20.05 -5.57 23.69
C LYS A 72 18.69 -6.26 23.79
N GLN A 73 17.59 -5.51 23.69
CA GLN A 73 16.24 -6.03 23.86
C GLN A 73 15.55 -6.41 22.54
N LEU A 74 15.92 -5.81 21.39
CA LEU A 74 15.18 -5.98 20.14
C LEU A 74 14.99 -7.44 19.75
N VAL A 75 16.05 -8.25 19.83
CA VAL A 75 16.06 -9.69 19.51
C VAL A 75 14.92 -10.49 20.15
N ARG A 76 14.45 -10.06 21.32
CA ARG A 76 13.39 -10.72 22.10
C ARG A 76 11.99 -10.48 21.53
N SER A 77 11.85 -9.42 20.73
CA SER A 77 10.65 -9.06 19.99
C SER A 77 10.58 -9.71 18.60
N LEU A 78 11.56 -10.53 18.22
CA LEU A 78 11.67 -11.15 16.90
C LEU A 78 11.41 -12.67 16.95
N LYS A 79 10.93 -13.23 15.85
CA LYS A 79 10.79 -14.68 15.61
C LYS A 79 10.95 -15.00 14.11
N GLY A 80 11.16 -16.27 13.77
CA GLY A 80 11.30 -16.72 12.37
C GLY A 80 12.28 -15.86 11.57
N ASN A 81 11.93 -15.52 10.33
CA ASN A 81 12.78 -14.75 9.41
C ASN A 81 13.34 -13.44 10.00
N ALA A 82 12.65 -12.80 10.94
CA ALA A 82 13.15 -11.59 11.61
C ALA A 82 14.20 -11.88 12.68
N PHE A 83 14.09 -13.02 13.37
CA PHE A 83 15.12 -13.51 14.28
C PHE A 83 16.34 -14.02 13.50
N ASP A 84 16.12 -14.80 12.45
CA ASP A 84 17.18 -15.35 11.59
C ASP A 84 18.06 -14.23 11.00
N TRP A 85 17.44 -13.17 10.46
CA TRP A 85 18.17 -11.98 10.01
C TRP A 85 19.00 -11.33 11.13
N TYR A 86 18.49 -11.24 12.36
CA TYR A 86 19.23 -10.63 13.46
C TYR A 86 20.44 -11.48 13.86
N THR A 87 20.35 -12.81 13.75
CA THR A 87 21.48 -13.71 13.98
C THR A 87 22.50 -13.72 12.84
N ASP A 88 22.09 -13.34 11.63
CA ASP A 88 22.97 -13.20 10.45
C ASP A 88 23.71 -11.85 10.38
N LEU A 89 23.42 -10.90 11.27
CA LEU A 89 24.13 -9.62 11.36
C LEU A 89 25.61 -9.84 11.74
N GLU A 90 26.51 -9.06 11.12
CA GLU A 90 27.95 -9.13 11.40
C GLU A 90 28.24 -8.85 12.88
N ALA A 91 29.14 -9.65 13.47
CA ALA A 91 29.47 -9.60 14.89
C ALA A 91 30.05 -8.23 15.27
N GLY A 92 29.46 -7.58 16.28
CA GLY A 92 29.87 -6.24 16.70
C GLY A 92 29.62 -5.11 15.70
N SER A 93 28.87 -5.34 14.61
CA SER A 93 28.57 -4.29 13.62
C SER A 93 27.66 -3.18 14.16
N ILE A 94 26.77 -3.49 15.11
CA ILE A 94 25.78 -2.57 15.67
C ILE A 94 26.32 -1.83 16.89
N ASP A 95 26.53 -0.52 16.78
CA ASP A 95 27.03 0.33 17.87
C ASP A 95 26.02 1.38 18.37
N SER A 96 24.80 1.45 17.83
CA SER A 96 23.73 2.30 18.38
C SER A 96 22.33 1.75 18.11
N TRP A 97 21.33 2.32 18.79
CA TRP A 97 19.92 2.07 18.48
C TRP A 97 19.57 2.55 17.08
N ASP A 98 19.95 3.77 16.71
CA ASP A 98 19.66 4.36 15.39
C ASP A 98 20.15 3.47 14.25
N GLN A 99 21.36 2.91 14.38
CA GLN A 99 21.91 1.99 13.39
C GLN A 99 21.08 0.71 13.28
N LEU A 100 20.70 0.11 14.41
CA LEU A 100 19.87 -1.10 14.41
C LEU A 100 18.46 -0.85 13.87
N GLU A 101 17.86 0.30 14.20
CA GLU A 101 16.56 0.70 13.67
C GLU A 101 16.64 0.91 12.16
N GLN A 102 17.66 1.58 11.66
CA GLN A 102 17.86 1.77 10.21
C GLN A 102 18.04 0.42 9.49
N GLU A 103 18.92 -0.46 9.97
CA GLU A 103 19.12 -1.79 9.37
C GLU A 103 17.83 -2.63 9.40
N PHE A 104 17.09 -2.63 10.52
CA PHE A 104 15.82 -3.32 10.65
C PHE A 104 14.74 -2.77 9.69
N LEU A 105 14.61 -1.45 9.60
CA LEU A 105 13.65 -0.78 8.71
C LEU A 105 14.03 -0.91 7.24
N ASN A 106 15.31 -1.01 6.90
CA ASN A 106 15.79 -1.29 5.55
C ASN A 106 15.52 -2.75 5.17
N ARG A 107 15.82 -3.71 6.06
CA ARG A 107 15.59 -5.14 5.79
C ARG A 107 14.13 -5.51 5.65
N PHE A 108 13.30 -5.09 6.60
CA PHE A 108 11.87 -5.43 6.65
C PHE A 108 11.00 -4.36 6.00
N TYR A 109 11.58 -3.48 5.17
CA TYR A 109 10.94 -2.29 4.63
C TYR A 109 9.49 -2.54 4.26
N SER A 110 8.59 -1.83 4.94
CA SER A 110 7.18 -1.99 4.67
C SER A 110 6.88 -1.44 3.28
N THR A 111 6.72 -2.34 2.32
CA THR A 111 5.77 -2.15 1.21
C THR A 111 4.35 -2.22 1.79
N ARG A 112 4.05 -1.40 2.82
CA ARG A 112 2.68 -1.03 3.20
C ARG A 112 2.02 -0.70 1.88
N CYS A 113 0.98 -1.43 1.50
CA CYS A 113 0.48 -1.44 0.13
C CYS A 113 0.00 -0.04 -0.24
N THR A 114 0.91 0.78 -0.77
CA THR A 114 0.68 2.21 -0.95
C THR A 114 -0.06 2.35 -2.25
N VAL A 115 -1.38 2.24 -2.14
CA VAL A 115 -2.31 2.43 -3.24
C VAL A 115 -1.99 3.80 -3.84
N SER A 116 -1.43 3.79 -5.05
CA SER A 116 -1.15 5.03 -5.78
C SER A 116 -2.45 5.76 -6.07
N MET A 117 -2.37 7.07 -6.30
CA MET A 117 -3.53 7.86 -6.72
C MET A 117 -4.22 7.24 -7.95
N VAL A 118 -3.43 6.66 -8.86
CA VAL A 118 -3.91 5.99 -10.08
C VAL A 118 -4.69 4.71 -9.73
N GLU A 119 -4.16 3.83 -8.89
CA GLU A 119 -4.86 2.60 -8.47
C GLU A 119 -6.14 2.91 -7.68
N LEU A 120 -6.11 3.93 -6.82
CA LEU A 120 -7.26 4.37 -6.05
C LEU A 120 -8.36 4.95 -6.96
N THR A 121 -7.98 5.78 -7.94
CA THR A 121 -8.89 6.34 -8.95
C THR A 121 -9.42 5.27 -9.91
N ASN A 122 -8.67 4.19 -10.13
CA ASN A 122 -9.08 3.05 -10.97
C ASN A 122 -9.82 1.95 -10.20
N THR A 123 -10.01 2.10 -8.89
CA THR A 123 -10.80 1.16 -8.09
C THR A 123 -12.28 1.24 -8.52
N ARG A 124 -12.88 0.10 -8.88
CA ARG A 124 -14.28 -0.02 -9.30
C ARG A 124 -15.06 -0.94 -8.37
N GLN A 125 -16.38 -0.72 -8.30
CA GLN A 125 -17.34 -1.69 -7.76
C GLN A 125 -17.37 -2.91 -8.69
N ARG A 126 -17.22 -4.10 -8.12
CA ARG A 126 -17.28 -5.37 -8.87
C ARG A 126 -18.74 -5.69 -9.18
N LYS A 127 -18.99 -6.47 -10.24
CA LYS A 127 -20.34 -6.75 -10.75
C LYS A 127 -21.33 -7.22 -9.68
N ASP A 128 -20.87 -8.09 -8.77
CA ASP A 128 -21.70 -8.76 -7.77
C ASP A 128 -21.28 -8.34 -6.33
N GLU A 129 -20.72 -7.14 -6.16
CA GLU A 129 -20.28 -6.58 -4.88
C GLU A 129 -21.27 -5.52 -4.37
N PRO A 130 -21.87 -5.70 -3.17
CA PRO A 130 -22.74 -4.70 -2.55
C PRO A 130 -22.04 -3.35 -2.40
N VAL A 131 -22.79 -2.24 -2.56
CA VAL A 131 -22.16 -0.92 -2.58
C VAL A 131 -21.50 -0.56 -1.25
N ILE A 132 -22.04 -1.05 -0.12
CA ILE A 132 -21.42 -0.88 1.21
C ILE A 132 -20.05 -1.55 1.28
N ASP A 133 -19.90 -2.76 0.73
CA ASP A 133 -18.61 -3.47 0.69
C ASP A 133 -17.61 -2.74 -0.22
N PHE A 134 -18.08 -2.23 -1.36
CA PHE A 134 -17.27 -1.36 -2.23
C PHE A 134 -16.80 -0.09 -1.51
N ILE A 135 -17.70 0.64 -0.84
CA ILE A 135 -17.36 1.88 -0.09
C ILE A 135 -16.34 1.57 1.00
N ASN A 136 -16.55 0.50 1.78
CA ASN A 136 -15.62 0.08 2.83
C ASN A 136 -14.25 -0.32 2.25
N ARG A 137 -14.23 -1.07 1.14
CA ARG A 137 -12.99 -1.45 0.44
C ARG A 137 -12.26 -0.25 -0.12
N TRP A 138 -12.97 0.70 -0.72
CA TRP A 138 -12.39 1.94 -1.26
C TRP A 138 -11.83 2.82 -0.13
N ARG A 139 -12.56 2.99 0.98
CA ARG A 139 -12.10 3.76 2.16
C ARG A 139 -10.88 3.12 2.82
N ASN A 140 -10.82 1.79 2.90
CA ASN A 140 -9.64 1.08 3.40
C ASN A 140 -8.44 1.21 2.44
N ALA A 141 -8.67 1.28 1.12
CA ALA A 141 -7.62 1.56 0.15
C ALA A 141 -7.10 3.01 0.27
N SER A 142 -7.99 4.01 0.43
CA SER A 142 -7.60 5.42 0.55
C SER A 142 -6.79 5.73 1.82
N LEU A 143 -7.08 5.05 2.94
CA LEU A 143 -6.27 5.11 4.17
C LEU A 143 -4.82 4.64 3.98
N ASN A 144 -4.53 3.89 2.91
CA ASN A 144 -3.20 3.44 2.53
C ASN A 144 -2.58 4.22 1.36
N CYS A 145 -3.28 5.23 0.82
CA CYS A 145 -2.69 6.15 -0.14
C CYS A 145 -1.62 7.03 0.53
N LYS A 146 -0.56 7.39 -0.22
CA LYS A 146 0.47 8.33 0.29
C LYS A 146 -0.03 9.76 0.35
N ASP A 147 -0.91 10.12 -0.58
CA ASP A 147 -1.42 11.48 -0.74
C ASP A 147 -2.59 11.73 0.21
N ARG A 148 -2.60 12.88 0.89
CA ARG A 148 -3.70 13.27 1.78
C ARG A 148 -4.89 13.73 0.95
N LEU A 149 -5.89 12.87 0.80
CA LEU A 149 -7.18 13.25 0.21
C LEU A 149 -8.02 14.06 1.19
N SER A 150 -8.73 15.07 0.67
CA SER A 150 -9.85 15.68 1.38
C SER A 150 -11.04 14.72 1.39
N GLU A 151 -11.94 14.82 2.37
CA GLU A 151 -13.15 13.98 2.41
C GLU A 151 -14.01 14.17 1.15
N ALA A 152 -14.21 15.41 0.71
CA ALA A 152 -14.95 15.72 -0.52
C ALA A 152 -14.33 15.07 -1.78
N SER A 153 -13.00 15.18 -1.95
CA SER A 153 -12.30 14.53 -3.06
C SER A 153 -12.40 13.01 -2.98
N GLY A 154 -12.31 12.44 -1.76
CA GLY A 154 -12.44 11.01 -1.55
C GLY A 154 -13.85 10.48 -1.88
N ILE A 155 -14.89 11.23 -1.52
CA ILE A 155 -16.28 10.91 -1.87
C ILE A 155 -16.48 10.96 -3.37
N GLU A 156 -16.01 12.01 -4.06
CA GLU A 156 -16.12 12.14 -5.52
C GLU A 156 -15.42 10.98 -6.25
N MET A 157 -14.19 10.64 -5.83
CA MET A 157 -13.45 9.49 -6.38
C MET A 157 -14.13 8.14 -6.09
N CYS A 158 -14.73 7.98 -4.91
CA CYS A 158 -15.50 6.79 -4.55
C CYS A 158 -16.74 6.65 -5.44
N ILE A 159 -17.54 7.70 -5.58
CA ILE A 159 -18.70 7.78 -6.49
C ILE A 159 -18.29 7.48 -7.95
N GLN A 160 -17.13 7.97 -8.38
CA GLN A 160 -16.58 7.71 -9.71
C GLN A 160 -16.23 6.23 -9.95
N GLY A 161 -16.06 5.43 -8.90
CA GLY A 161 -15.82 3.99 -8.96
C GLY A 161 -17.08 3.11 -8.91
N MET A 162 -18.24 3.66 -8.57
CA MET A 162 -19.50 2.92 -8.40
C MET A 162 -20.14 2.49 -9.73
N HIS A 163 -21.10 1.57 -9.66
CA HIS A 163 -21.98 1.26 -10.80
C HIS A 163 -22.74 2.49 -11.32
N TRP A 164 -22.99 2.51 -12.63
CA TRP A 164 -23.52 3.68 -13.34
C TRP A 164 -24.82 4.24 -12.75
N GLY A 165 -25.77 3.38 -12.39
CA GLY A 165 -27.05 3.79 -11.82
C GLY A 165 -26.92 4.50 -10.46
N LEU A 166 -25.96 4.08 -9.64
CA LEU A 166 -25.66 4.74 -8.35
C LEU A 166 -24.92 6.06 -8.59
N ARG A 167 -23.88 6.03 -9.44
CA ARG A 167 -23.05 7.21 -9.77
C ARG A 167 -23.87 8.39 -10.28
N TYR A 168 -24.82 8.16 -11.19
CA TYR A 168 -25.65 9.23 -11.76
C TYR A 168 -26.50 9.95 -10.69
N ASN A 169 -27.16 9.20 -9.82
CA ASN A 169 -28.02 9.76 -8.78
C ASN A 169 -27.21 10.46 -7.67
N LEU A 170 -26.10 9.85 -7.24
CA LEU A 170 -25.24 10.40 -6.18
C LEU A 170 -24.52 11.70 -6.60
N GLN A 171 -24.23 11.88 -7.89
CA GLN A 171 -23.74 13.17 -8.44
C GLN A 171 -24.76 14.31 -8.33
N GLY A 172 -26.05 14.00 -8.28
CA GLY A 172 -27.12 14.97 -8.04
C GLY A 172 -27.25 15.36 -6.57
N ILE A 173 -27.25 14.38 -5.66
CA ILE A 173 -27.38 14.58 -4.21
C ILE A 173 -26.14 15.28 -3.62
N LYS A 174 -24.95 14.90 -4.08
CA LYS A 174 -23.64 15.38 -3.59
C LYS A 174 -23.46 15.17 -2.07
N PRO A 175 -23.36 13.91 -1.61
CA PRO A 175 -23.04 13.61 -0.21
C PRO A 175 -21.78 14.35 0.27
N ARG A 176 -21.81 14.85 1.50
CA ARG A 176 -20.71 15.59 2.13
C ARG A 176 -19.86 14.71 3.05
N THR A 177 -20.40 13.57 3.49
CA THR A 177 -19.71 12.60 4.35
C THR A 177 -19.79 11.19 3.75
N PHE A 178 -18.88 10.31 4.16
CA PHE A 178 -18.97 8.88 3.80
C PHE A 178 -20.20 8.18 4.40
N GLU A 179 -20.81 8.73 5.44
CA GLU A 179 -22.02 8.21 6.07
C GLU A 179 -23.26 8.52 5.21
N GLU A 180 -23.42 9.78 4.79
CA GLU A 180 -24.45 10.18 3.82
C GLU A 180 -24.32 9.38 2.51
N LEU A 181 -23.09 9.20 2.02
CA LEU A 181 -22.81 8.40 0.83
C LEU A 181 -23.27 6.95 0.99
N ALA A 182 -22.94 6.31 2.12
CA ALA A 182 -23.29 4.92 2.38
C ALA A 182 -24.81 4.71 2.47
N THR A 183 -25.51 5.57 3.22
CA THR A 183 -26.97 5.51 3.36
C THR A 183 -27.67 5.70 2.02
N HIS A 184 -27.38 6.78 1.30
CA HIS A 184 -28.01 7.03 -0.01
C HIS A 184 -27.70 5.95 -1.04
N ALA A 185 -26.46 5.45 -1.09
CA ALA A 185 -26.09 4.40 -2.03
C ALA A 185 -26.80 3.07 -1.73
N HIS A 186 -26.92 2.69 -0.46
CA HIS A 186 -27.62 1.47 -0.03
C HIS A 186 -29.12 1.53 -0.31
N ASP A 187 -29.78 2.65 0.02
CA ASP A 187 -31.21 2.84 -0.26
C ASP A 187 -31.50 2.78 -1.77
N MET A 188 -30.61 3.36 -2.58
CA MET A 188 -30.67 3.25 -4.05
C MET A 188 -30.48 1.80 -4.51
N GLU A 189 -29.48 1.08 -4.01
CA GLU A 189 -29.19 -0.32 -4.36
C GLU A 189 -30.40 -1.23 -4.08
N LEU A 190 -31.07 -1.05 -2.93
CA LEU A 190 -32.32 -1.74 -2.61
C LEU A 190 -33.47 -1.37 -3.57
N SER A 191 -33.63 -0.09 -3.92
CA SER A 191 -34.68 0.35 -4.87
C SER A 191 -34.43 -0.15 -6.29
N MET A 192 -33.17 -0.28 -6.70
CA MET A 192 -32.78 -0.82 -8.01
C MET A 192 -32.99 -2.33 -8.07
N ALA A 193 -32.79 -3.05 -6.96
CA ALA A 193 -33.06 -4.48 -6.86
C ALA A 193 -34.56 -4.81 -6.95
N SER A 194 -35.44 -3.97 -6.40
CA SER A 194 -36.90 -4.17 -6.52
C SER A 194 -37.45 -3.79 -7.91
N VAL A 195 -36.93 -2.72 -8.52
CA VAL A 195 -37.25 -2.33 -9.92
C VAL A 195 -36.69 -3.34 -10.94
N GLY A 196 -35.74 -4.21 -10.57
CA GLY A 196 -35.30 -5.32 -11.41
C GLY A 196 -36.41 -6.30 -11.83
N ASN A 197 -37.58 -6.26 -11.17
CA ASN A 197 -38.75 -7.10 -11.46
C ASN A 197 -39.89 -6.36 -12.19
N GLU A 198 -39.87 -5.03 -12.29
CA GLU A 198 -40.78 -4.24 -13.13
C GLU A 198 -40.00 -3.17 -13.90
N GLY A 199 -39.96 -3.29 -15.23
CA GLY A 199 -39.01 -2.62 -16.10
C GLY A 199 -38.85 -1.10 -15.87
N LEU A 200 -37.59 -0.66 -15.92
CA LEU A 200 -37.16 0.73 -15.72
C LEU A 200 -38.11 1.78 -16.33
N PRO A 201 -38.68 2.70 -15.54
CA PRO A 201 -39.41 3.84 -16.06
C PRO A 201 -38.46 4.76 -16.83
N ILE A 202 -38.62 4.82 -18.15
CA ILE A 202 -37.96 5.83 -18.99
C ILE A 202 -38.61 7.17 -18.69
N TYR A 203 -37.96 8.00 -17.86
CA TYR A 203 -38.37 9.40 -17.68
C TYR A 203 -37.75 10.25 -18.79
N GLU A 204 -38.52 10.53 -19.84
CA GLU A 204 -38.14 11.50 -20.86
C GLU A 204 -38.11 12.93 -20.28
N PRO A 205 -37.10 13.76 -20.62
CA PRO A 205 -37.08 15.15 -20.22
C PRO A 205 -38.29 15.92 -20.79
N LEU A 206 -39.04 16.58 -19.90
CA LEU A 206 -40.22 17.39 -20.24
C LEU A 206 -39.94 18.36 -21.40
N LYS A 207 -40.63 18.16 -22.52
CA LYS A 207 -40.71 19.11 -23.63
C LYS A 207 -42.16 19.57 -23.80
N GLY A 208 -42.34 20.88 -23.95
CA GLY A 208 -43.67 21.46 -24.13
C GLY A 208 -44.34 21.04 -25.44
N ARG A 209 -45.67 21.03 -25.38
CA ARG A 209 -46.66 21.10 -26.48
C ARG A 209 -46.15 21.86 -27.72
N ASP A 210 -46.47 21.48 -28.96
CA ASP A 210 -47.74 20.93 -29.46
C ASP A 210 -47.61 19.82 -30.55
N LYS A 211 -48.77 19.19 -30.83
CA LYS A 211 -49.27 18.38 -31.98
C LYS A 211 -48.38 18.35 -33.26
N GLU A 212 -48.30 17.28 -34.07
CA GLU A 212 -49.41 16.48 -34.63
C GLU A 212 -48.92 15.13 -35.26
N GLU A 213 -49.76 14.39 -36.00
CA GLU A 213 -49.68 12.93 -36.16
C GLU A 213 -48.67 12.33 -37.19
N VAL A 214 -48.00 11.25 -36.75
CA VAL A 214 -47.88 9.91 -37.38
C VAL A 214 -47.83 9.80 -38.92
N LYS A 215 -46.62 9.55 -39.48
CA LYS A 215 -46.38 8.34 -40.33
C LYS A 215 -44.91 8.13 -40.79
N LYS A 216 -44.53 6.84 -40.81
CA LYS A 216 -43.60 6.21 -41.78
C LYS A 216 -42.08 6.33 -41.53
N TRP A 217 -41.57 5.66 -40.49
CA TRP A 217 -40.24 5.07 -40.57
C TRP A 217 -40.30 3.79 -41.42
N SER A 218 -39.52 3.72 -42.50
CA SER A 218 -39.28 2.47 -43.22
C SER A 218 -38.01 2.60 -44.05
N LYS A 219 -36.97 1.84 -43.65
CA LYS A 219 -35.63 1.77 -44.25
C LYS A 219 -34.81 3.05 -43.91
N PHE A 220 -33.51 2.99 -43.62
CA PHE A 220 -32.51 2.04 -44.13
C PHE A 220 -31.52 1.51 -43.06
N VAL A 221 -31.04 0.29 -43.30
CA VAL A 221 -29.82 -0.27 -42.70
C VAL A 221 -28.61 0.26 -43.46
N PRO A 222 -27.56 0.81 -42.80
CA PRO A 222 -26.32 1.17 -43.47
C PRO A 222 -25.47 -0.09 -43.74
N LYS A 223 -25.10 -0.32 -45.01
CA LYS A 223 -23.97 -1.19 -45.37
C LYS A 223 -22.71 -0.33 -45.53
N ASN A 224 -21.57 -0.86 -45.07
CA ASN A 224 -20.26 -0.31 -45.42
C ASN A 224 -19.94 -0.60 -46.89
N GLU A 225 -19.25 0.33 -47.57
CA GLU A 225 -17.86 0.12 -48.06
C GLU A 225 -17.37 1.26 -48.97
N SER A 226 -16.11 1.70 -48.73
CA SER A 226 -15.24 2.40 -49.69
C SER A 226 -15.67 3.83 -50.13
N LYS A 227 -14.82 4.83 -50.39
CA LYS A 227 -13.35 4.98 -50.49
C LYS A 227 -12.94 6.28 -49.74
N GLU A 228 -11.77 6.94 -49.85
CA GLU A 228 -10.53 6.82 -50.64
C GLU A 228 -9.38 7.48 -49.80
N SER A 229 -8.13 7.45 -50.27
CA SER A 229 -6.95 8.07 -49.61
C SER A 229 -6.77 9.57 -49.87
N MET A 230 -6.17 10.32 -48.91
CA MET A 230 -5.21 11.38 -49.26
C MET A 230 -4.10 11.55 -48.21
N ASN A 231 -2.91 11.95 -48.69
CA ASN A 231 -1.61 11.84 -48.05
C ASN A 231 -1.20 13.16 -47.35
N VAL A 232 -0.50 13.10 -46.21
CA VAL A 232 0.16 14.27 -45.59
C VAL A 232 1.60 13.92 -45.25
N ASN A 233 2.54 14.53 -45.98
CA ASN A 233 3.97 14.25 -45.87
C ASN A 233 4.55 14.76 -44.54
N ALA A 234 5.32 13.90 -43.86
CA ALA A 234 6.17 14.33 -42.75
C ALA A 234 7.40 15.10 -43.26
N SER A 235 7.80 16.16 -42.54
CA SER A 235 9.07 16.85 -42.75
C SER A 235 9.96 16.70 -41.50
N PRO A 236 11.25 16.28 -41.62
CA PRO A 236 12.09 16.05 -40.45
C PRO A 236 12.52 17.34 -39.75
N LEU A 237 12.37 17.39 -38.43
CA LEU A 237 12.95 18.43 -37.57
C LEU A 237 14.48 18.28 -37.52
N LYS A 238 15.20 19.32 -37.94
CA LYS A 238 16.68 19.36 -37.90
C LYS A 238 17.16 19.72 -36.49
N PHE A 239 17.75 18.76 -35.78
CA PHE A 239 18.51 19.04 -34.56
C PHE A 239 19.82 19.77 -34.92
N THR A 240 20.05 20.94 -34.32
CA THR A 240 21.33 21.66 -34.43
C THR A 240 22.13 21.51 -33.14
N THR A 241 23.10 20.60 -33.15
CA THR A 241 24.03 20.42 -32.03
C THR A 241 24.99 21.60 -31.94
N LYS A 242 24.76 22.53 -31.01
CA LYS A 242 25.77 23.54 -30.63
C LYS A 242 26.74 22.93 -29.62
N ALA A 243 27.88 22.46 -30.12
CA ALA A 243 29.04 22.19 -29.26
C ALA A 243 29.57 23.53 -28.70
N SER A 244 29.50 23.71 -27.38
CA SER A 244 30.24 24.79 -26.73
C SER A 244 31.70 24.37 -26.56
N LYS A 245 32.60 25.28 -26.90
CA LYS A 245 34.03 25.02 -27.03
C LYS A 245 34.71 25.46 -25.72
N ASN A 246 35.45 24.56 -25.07
CA ASN A 246 36.37 24.96 -24.00
C ASN A 246 37.34 26.01 -24.54
N ARG A 247 37.59 27.06 -23.76
CA ARG A 247 38.73 27.96 -23.93
C ARG A 247 39.28 28.36 -22.57
N VAL A 248 40.53 27.92 -22.37
CA VAL A 248 41.63 28.50 -21.57
C VAL A 248 41.28 28.82 -20.12
#